data_AF-I7J6L8-F1
#
_entry.id   AF-I7J6L8-F1
#
_cell.length_a   1.000
_cell.length_b   1.000
_cell.length_c   1.000
_cell.angle_alpha   90.00
_cell.angle_beta   90.00
_cell.angle_gamma   90.00
#
_symmetry.space_group_name_H-M   'P 1'
#
loop_
_entity.id
_entity.type
_entity.pdbx_description
1 polymer ?
#
loop_
_entity_poly.entity_id
_entity_poly.type
_entity_poly.pdbx_seq_one_letter_code
_entity_poly.pdbx_strand_id
1 'polypeptide(L)'
;MLPLRIELKNKILKGGSVNIKTFCFSKRDLSNLFRCFYFVISSGINLVKGINILKGFLRNRKYNNILNNIFQYIAIGNSLSESMKLTGCFPDFVIELIKIGENTGKLEEIFLELSSYYEEEYNFEAKLKEAIYYPIFLLSTSFVAFLIISKQVIPKFLFYSGNLILKSCRK
;
A
#
# COMPACT_ATOMS: atom_id res chain seq x y z
N MET A 1 -33.96 -34.35 -12.64
CA MET A 1 -32.58 -34.23 -12.08
C MET A 1 -31.61 -34.39 -13.26
N LEU A 2 -30.80 -33.45 -13.77
CA LEU A 2 -30.36 -32.11 -13.39
C LEU A 2 -30.10 -31.32 -14.70
N PRO A 3 -30.73 -30.15 -14.94
CA PRO A 3 -30.20 -29.17 -15.91
C PRO A 3 -29.50 -27.97 -15.25
N LEU A 4 -29.65 -27.78 -13.93
CA LEU A 4 -29.24 -26.55 -13.22
C LEU A 4 -27.73 -26.37 -12.98
N ARG A 5 -26.87 -27.30 -13.41
CA ARG A 5 -25.41 -27.20 -13.20
C ARG A 5 -24.67 -26.47 -14.32
N ILE A 6 -25.27 -26.36 -15.51
CA ILE A 6 -24.58 -25.88 -16.71
C ILE A 6 -24.60 -24.34 -16.78
N GLU A 7 -25.68 -23.69 -16.32
CA GLU A 7 -25.77 -22.22 -16.32
C GLU A 7 -24.96 -21.54 -15.21
N LEU A 8 -24.77 -22.19 -14.06
CA LEU A 8 -23.89 -21.64 -13.01
C LEU A 8 -22.41 -21.64 -13.43
N LYS A 9 -21.98 -22.64 -14.22
CA LYS A 9 -20.59 -22.71 -14.71
C LYS A 9 -20.30 -21.61 -15.74
N ASN A 10 -21.28 -21.26 -16.58
CA ASN A 10 -21.13 -20.18 -17.57
C ASN A 10 -21.21 -18.77 -16.96
N LYS A 11 -21.84 -18.61 -15.78
CA LYS A 11 -21.83 -17.33 -15.04
C LYS A 11 -20.50 -17.09 -14.31
N ILE A 12 -19.79 -18.17 -13.93
CA ILE A 12 -18.47 -18.11 -13.30
C ILE A 12 -17.34 -17.98 -14.35
N LEU A 13 -17.53 -18.54 -15.56
CA LEU A 13 -16.52 -18.54 -16.63
C LEU A 13 -16.61 -17.36 -17.62
N LYS A 14 -17.62 -16.47 -17.50
CA LYS A 14 -17.55 -15.12 -18.09
C LYS A 14 -16.63 -14.23 -17.23
N GLY A 15 -15.37 -14.67 -17.16
CA GLY A 15 -14.25 -13.85 -16.73
C GLY A 15 -14.06 -12.73 -17.73
N GLY A 16 -14.66 -11.58 -17.44
CA GLY A 16 -14.07 -10.30 -17.82
C GLY A 16 -12.89 -10.05 -16.89
N SER A 17 -11.69 -10.40 -17.36
CA SER A 17 -10.39 -9.97 -16.87
C SER A 17 -10.30 -9.66 -15.38
N VAL A 18 -9.87 -10.66 -14.60
CA VAL A 18 -9.18 -10.40 -13.33
C VAL A 18 -7.95 -9.56 -13.68
N ASN A 19 -8.11 -8.24 -13.64
CA ASN A 19 -7.05 -7.29 -13.82
C ASN A 19 -6.19 -7.39 -12.56
N ILE A 20 -5.11 -8.18 -12.67
CA ILE A 20 -4.15 -8.42 -11.61
C ILE A 20 -3.65 -7.05 -11.10
N LYS A 21 -4.09 -6.69 -9.89
CA LYS A 21 -3.49 -5.74 -8.96
C LYS A 21 -2.61 -4.67 -9.62
N THR A 22 -3.20 -3.54 -9.98
CA THR A 22 -2.48 -2.26 -9.84
C THR A 22 -3.26 -1.39 -8.88
N PHE A 23 -3.07 -1.66 -7.58
CA PHE A 23 -3.30 -0.66 -6.55
C PHE A 23 -2.48 0.56 -6.94
N CYS A 24 -3.17 1.55 -7.49
CA CYS A 24 -2.52 2.62 -8.23
C CYS A 24 -1.99 3.72 -7.31
N PHE A 25 -2.54 3.78 -6.10
CA PHE A 25 -2.23 4.76 -5.07
C PHE A 25 -1.37 4.14 -3.97
N SER A 26 -0.51 4.91 -3.32
CA SER A 26 0.06 4.50 -2.04
C SER A 26 -1.01 4.57 -0.95
N LYS A 27 -0.88 3.78 0.13
CA LYS A 27 -1.78 3.86 1.31
C LYS A 27 -1.87 5.27 1.87
N ARG A 28 -0.73 5.95 1.97
CA ARG A 28 -0.64 7.37 2.36
C ARG A 28 -1.44 8.28 1.42
N ASP A 29 -1.35 8.04 0.11
CA ASP A 29 -2.03 8.87 -0.87
C ASP A 29 -3.55 8.64 -0.85
N LEU A 30 -4.00 7.41 -0.60
CA LEU A 30 -5.41 7.10 -0.38
C LEU A 30 -5.96 7.78 0.88
N SER A 31 -5.23 7.70 1.99
CA SER A 31 -5.62 8.41 3.22
C SER A 31 -5.79 9.92 2.96
N ASN A 32 -4.80 10.56 2.32
CA ASN A 32 -4.87 11.97 1.96
C ASN A 32 -6.04 12.27 1.01
N LEU A 33 -6.25 11.43 -0.01
CA LEU A 33 -7.34 11.58 -0.95
C LEU A 33 -8.69 11.57 -0.25
N PHE A 34 -8.97 10.56 0.58
CA PHE A 34 -10.23 10.45 1.31
C PHE A 34 -10.40 11.56 2.35
N ARG A 35 -9.32 12.00 2.98
CA ARG A 35 -9.33 13.16 3.88
C ARG A 35 -9.74 14.44 3.15
N CYS A 36 -9.23 14.65 1.94
CA CYS A 36 -9.64 15.80 1.12
C CYS A 36 -11.10 15.68 0.65
N PHE A 37 -11.56 14.49 0.27
CA PHE A 37 -12.99 14.24 -0.02
C PHE A 37 -13.89 14.58 1.17
N TYR A 38 -13.51 14.14 2.38
CA TYR A 38 -14.20 14.49 3.61
C TYR A 38 -14.32 16.01 3.78
N PHE A 39 -13.21 16.77 3.74
CA PHE A 39 -13.27 18.23 3.89
C PHE A 39 -14.15 18.93 2.85
N VAL A 40 -14.12 18.45 1.61
CA VAL A 40 -14.95 18.99 0.53
C VAL A 40 -16.44 18.73 0.79
N ILE A 41 -16.80 17.55 1.28
CA ILE A 41 -18.19 17.19 1.52
C ILE A 41 -18.71 17.82 2.81
N SER A 42 -17.92 17.81 3.89
CA SER A 42 -18.24 18.49 5.16
C SER A 42 -18.42 20.00 5.01
N SER A 43 -17.80 20.61 4.00
CA SER A 43 -18.00 22.04 3.68
C SER A 43 -19.28 22.31 2.87
N GLY A 44 -20.11 21.29 2.61
CA GLY A 44 -21.36 21.42 1.87
C GLY A 44 -21.17 21.62 0.37
N ILE A 45 -19.95 21.38 -0.16
CA ILE A 45 -19.68 21.48 -1.60
C ILE A 45 -20.28 20.25 -2.30
N ASN A 46 -20.99 20.48 -3.40
CA ASN A 46 -21.47 19.40 -4.25
C ASN A 46 -20.30 18.52 -4.73
N LEU A 47 -20.44 17.19 -4.59
CA LEU A 47 -19.46 16.18 -4.96
C LEU A 47 -18.80 16.41 -6.34
N VAL A 48 -19.58 16.79 -7.36
CA VAL A 48 -19.09 17.01 -8.73
C VAL A 48 -18.11 18.19 -8.78
N LYS A 49 -18.46 19.31 -8.13
CA LYS A 49 -17.58 20.48 -7.98
C LYS A 49 -16.38 20.14 -7.10
N GLY A 50 -16.62 19.37 -6.06
CA GLY A 50 -15.63 18.86 -5.13
C GLY A 50 -14.50 18.10 -5.81
N ILE A 51 -14.84 17.14 -6.67
CA ILE A 51 -13.85 16.37 -7.45
C ILE A 51 -13.00 17.29 -8.33
N ASN A 52 -13.59 18.34 -8.90
CA ASN A 52 -12.83 19.30 -9.70
C ASN A 52 -11.82 20.10 -8.87
N ILE A 53 -12.19 20.47 -7.64
CA ILE A 53 -11.30 21.12 -6.67
C ILE A 53 -10.16 20.17 -6.28
N LEU A 54 -10.47 18.89 -6.01
CA LEU A 54 -9.48 17.89 -5.59
C LEU A 54 -8.37 17.63 -6.61
N LYS A 55 -8.66 17.77 -7.91
CA LYS A 55 -7.65 17.71 -8.98
C LYS A 55 -6.57 18.79 -8.85
N GLY A 56 -6.91 19.94 -8.26
CA GLY A 56 -5.95 21.02 -8.00
C GLY A 56 -5.00 20.71 -6.83
N PHE A 57 -5.42 19.86 -5.89
CA PHE A 57 -4.66 19.53 -4.70
C PHE A 57 -3.64 18.39 -4.91
N LEU A 58 -3.93 17.45 -5.81
CA LEU A 58 -3.02 16.34 -6.08
C LEU A 58 -1.91 16.75 -7.05
N ARG A 59 -0.66 16.74 -6.55
CA ARG A 59 0.53 17.06 -7.37
C ARG A 59 0.86 16.01 -8.44
N ASN A 60 0.39 14.78 -8.27
CA ASN A 60 0.74 13.68 -9.16
C ASN A 60 -0.19 13.64 -10.40
N ARG A 61 0.40 13.73 -11.60
CA ARG A 61 -0.33 13.66 -12.87
C ARG A 61 -1.17 12.38 -13.02
N LYS A 62 -0.68 11.26 -12.48
CA LYS A 62 -1.42 9.97 -12.54
C LYS A 62 -2.74 10.06 -11.78
N TYR A 63 -2.73 10.70 -10.60
CA TYR A 63 -3.91 10.84 -9.76
C TYR A 63 -4.92 11.82 -10.35
N ASN A 64 -4.43 12.90 -10.96
CA ASN A 64 -5.29 13.83 -11.69
C ASN A 64 -5.98 13.19 -12.88
N ASN A 65 -5.31 12.30 -13.62
CA ASN A 65 -5.96 11.55 -14.69
C ASN A 65 -7.07 10.63 -14.18
N ILE A 66 -6.85 9.96 -13.04
CA ILE A 66 -7.85 9.08 -12.42
C ILE A 66 -9.07 9.90 -11.96
N LEU A 67 -8.85 11.02 -11.26
CA LEU A 67 -9.92 11.92 -10.85
C LEU A 67 -10.64 12.58 -12.03
N ASN A 68 -9.93 12.85 -13.13
CA ASN A 68 -10.53 13.33 -14.38
C ASN A 68 -11.49 12.29 -14.96
N ASN A 69 -11.06 11.03 -15.01
CA ASN A 69 -11.92 9.95 -15.51
C ASN A 69 -13.17 9.80 -14.62
N ILE A 70 -13.00 9.79 -13.29
CA ILE A 70 -14.13 9.72 -12.34
C ILE A 70 -15.09 10.89 -12.56
N PHE A 71 -14.57 12.11 -12.70
CA PHE A 71 -15.38 13.30 -12.96
C PHE A 71 -16.18 13.17 -14.26
N GLN A 72 -15.57 12.68 -15.34
CA GLN A 72 -16.26 12.49 -16.62
C GLN A 72 -17.39 11.47 -16.50
N TYR A 73 -17.17 10.34 -15.83
CA TYR A 73 -18.21 9.33 -15.63
C TYR A 73 -19.39 9.85 -14.80
N ILE A 74 -19.11 10.61 -13.74
CA ILE A 74 -20.17 11.23 -12.93
C ILE A 74 -20.92 12.29 -13.72
N ALA A 75 -20.22 13.07 -14.55
CA ALA A 75 -20.86 14.07 -15.41
C ALA A 75 -21.81 13.45 -16.46
N ILE A 76 -21.58 12.19 -16.86
CA ILE A 76 -22.45 11.42 -17.75
C ILE A 76 -23.65 10.81 -16.98
N GLY A 77 -23.64 10.85 -15.64
CA GLY A 77 -24.72 10.38 -14.78
C GLY A 77 -24.46 9.05 -14.08
N ASN A 78 -23.24 8.52 -14.14
CA ASN A 78 -22.88 7.34 -13.36
C ASN A 78 -22.78 7.68 -11.87
N SER A 79 -23.07 6.69 -11.03
CA SER A 79 -22.81 6.78 -9.58
C SER A 79 -21.31 6.94 -9.30
N LEU A 80 -20.98 7.53 -8.16
CA LEU A 80 -19.61 7.71 -7.70
C LEU A 80 -18.91 6.34 -7.55
N SER A 81 -19.60 5.40 -6.90
CA SER A 81 -19.08 4.04 -6.68
C SER A 81 -18.76 3.32 -7.99
N GLU A 82 -19.63 3.41 -8.99
CA GLU A 82 -19.39 2.82 -10.32
C GLU A 82 -18.28 3.53 -11.09
N SER A 83 -18.22 4.86 -11.00
CA SER A 83 -17.17 5.66 -11.60
C SER A 83 -15.78 5.32 -11.04
N MET A 84 -15.68 5.09 -9.73
CA MET A 84 -14.45 4.64 -9.08
C MET A 84 -14.08 3.21 -9.48
N LYS A 85 -15.07 2.32 -9.60
CA LYS A 85 -14.87 0.93 -10.04
C LYS A 85 -14.27 0.84 -11.45
N LEU A 86 -14.75 1.66 -12.38
CA LEU A 86 -14.27 1.69 -13.77
C LEU A 86 -12.79 2.08 -13.89
N THR A 87 -12.22 2.78 -12.89
CA THR A 87 -10.79 3.11 -12.89
C THR A 87 -9.88 1.94 -12.54
N GLY A 88 -10.40 0.89 -11.89
CA GLY A 88 -9.62 -0.25 -11.41
C GLY A 88 -8.52 0.10 -10.39
N CYS A 89 -8.54 1.32 -9.83
CA CYS A 89 -7.49 1.83 -8.95
C CYS A 89 -7.80 1.65 -7.45
N PHE A 90 -9.06 1.39 -7.12
CA PHE A 90 -9.56 1.27 -5.75
C PHE A 90 -9.91 -0.19 -5.43
N PRO A 91 -9.66 -0.67 -4.20
CA PRO A 91 -10.12 -1.98 -3.76
C PRO A 91 -11.64 -2.09 -3.76
N ASP A 92 -12.15 -3.30 -3.97
CA ASP A 92 -13.59 -3.58 -3.99
C ASP A 92 -14.28 -3.11 -2.70
N PHE A 93 -13.69 -3.42 -1.52
CA PHE A 93 -14.20 -2.98 -0.22
C PHE A 93 -14.45 -1.46 -0.12
N VAL A 94 -13.54 -0.65 -0.68
CA VAL A 94 -13.70 0.80 -0.72
C VAL A 94 -14.89 1.20 -1.59
N ILE A 95 -15.03 0.55 -2.75
CA ILE A 95 -16.14 0.80 -3.68
C ILE A 95 -17.47 0.43 -3.02
N GLU A 96 -17.54 -0.70 -2.30
CA GLU A 96 -18.74 -1.12 -1.57
C GLU A 96 -19.12 -0.14 -0.45
N LEU A 97 -18.15 0.32 0.34
CA LEU A 97 -18.41 1.32 1.38
C LEU A 97 -18.91 2.64 0.80
N ILE A 98 -18.29 3.12 -0.28
CA ILE A 98 -18.71 4.34 -0.96
C ILE A 98 -20.11 4.17 -1.55
N LYS A 99 -20.44 3.00 -2.10
CA LYS A 99 -21.80 2.69 -2.56
C LYS A 99 -22.82 2.75 -1.44
N ILE A 100 -22.49 2.23 -0.25
CA ILE A 100 -23.35 2.32 0.93
C ILE A 100 -23.51 3.78 1.36
N GLY A 101 -22.42 4.55 1.41
CA GLY A 101 -22.43 5.98 1.73
C GLY A 101 -23.24 6.81 0.74
N GLU A 102 -23.14 6.50 -0.55
CA GLU A 102 -23.89 7.15 -1.64
C GLU A 102 -25.39 6.88 -1.51
N ASN A 103 -25.77 5.62 -1.28
CA ASN A 103 -27.18 5.24 -1.12
C ASN A 103 -27.83 5.77 0.17
N THR A 104 -27.04 5.90 1.24
CA THR A 104 -27.51 6.38 2.55
C THR A 104 -27.34 7.89 2.74
N GLY A 105 -26.69 8.57 1.79
CA GLY A 105 -26.33 9.99 1.91
C GLY A 105 -25.22 10.27 2.94
N LYS A 106 -24.57 9.23 3.48
CA LYS A 106 -23.54 9.32 4.54
C LYS A 106 -22.12 9.26 3.99
N LEU A 107 -21.87 9.86 2.82
CA LEU A 107 -20.53 9.89 2.21
C LEU A 107 -19.49 10.56 3.11
N GLU A 108 -19.88 11.58 3.88
CA GLU A 108 -19.00 12.26 4.83
C GLU A 108 -18.40 11.29 5.86
N GLU A 109 -19.25 10.51 6.53
CA GLU A 109 -18.83 9.50 7.53
C GLU A 109 -17.92 8.45 6.88
N ILE A 110 -18.30 7.94 5.71
CA ILE A 110 -17.52 6.92 4.98
C ILE A 110 -16.14 7.43 4.57
N PHE A 111 -16.02 8.67 4.08
CA PHE A 111 -14.72 9.22 3.71
C PHE A 111 -13.82 9.46 4.92
N LEU A 112 -14.39 9.87 6.06
CA LEU A 112 -13.63 10.02 7.30
C LEU A 112 -13.12 8.66 7.80
N GLU A 113 -13.97 7.64 7.80
CA GLU A 113 -13.62 6.27 8.19
C GLU A 113 -12.53 5.69 7.28
N LEU A 114 -12.69 5.80 5.96
CA LEU A 114 -11.69 5.37 4.98
C LEU A 114 -10.35 6.12 5.16
N SER A 115 -10.39 7.42 5.41
CA SER A 115 -9.17 8.21 5.62
C SER A 115 -8.39 7.74 6.84
N SER A 116 -9.11 7.47 7.94
CA SER A 116 -8.55 7.00 9.21
C SER A 116 -8.01 5.58 9.06
N TYR A 117 -8.76 4.69 8.40
CA TYR A 117 -8.35 3.32 8.13
C TYR A 117 -6.99 3.25 7.40
N TYR A 118 -6.84 3.98 6.29
CA TYR A 118 -5.58 3.97 5.53
C TYR A 118 -4.45 4.73 6.23
N GLU A 119 -4.77 5.70 7.10
CA GLU A 119 -3.80 6.39 7.95
C GLU A 119 -3.22 5.42 9.00
N GLU A 120 -4.08 4.68 9.69
CA GLU A 120 -3.70 3.65 10.65
C GLU A 120 -2.91 2.52 9.98
N GLU A 121 -3.37 2.03 8.84
CA GLU A 121 -2.69 0.96 8.10
C GLU A 121 -1.29 1.40 7.64
N TYR A 122 -1.15 2.65 7.17
CA TYR A 122 0.15 3.23 6.81
C TYR A 122 1.07 3.35 8.04
N ASN A 123 0.55 3.85 9.15
CA ASN A 123 1.32 4.01 10.39
C ASN A 123 1.74 2.66 10.97
N PHE A 124 0.90 1.64 10.85
CA PHE A 124 1.23 0.28 11.25
C PHE A 124 2.37 -0.30 10.42
N GLU A 125 2.31 -0.17 9.09
CA GLU A 125 3.41 -0.60 8.22
C GLU A 125 4.72 0.17 8.46
N ALA A 126 4.63 1.46 8.77
CA ALA A 126 5.79 2.27 9.11
C ALA A 126 6.46 1.74 10.40
N LYS A 127 5.68 1.50 11.46
CA LYS A 127 6.17 0.94 12.73
C LYS A 127 6.77 -0.45 12.55
N LEU A 128 6.16 -1.30 11.74
CA LEU A 128 6.72 -2.63 11.44
C LEU A 128 8.08 -2.53 10.72
N LYS A 129 8.21 -1.61 9.77
CA LYS A 129 9.48 -1.37 9.08
C LYS A 129 10.56 -0.89 10.06
N GLU A 130 10.22 0.03 10.95
CA GLU A 130 11.12 0.51 11.99
C GLU A 130 11.56 -0.61 12.94
N ALA A 131 10.62 -1.45 13.40
CA ALA A 131 10.89 -2.58 14.28
C ALA A 131 11.81 -3.63 13.65
N ILE A 132 11.77 -3.81 12.33
CA ILE A 132 12.62 -4.74 11.58
C ILE A 132 13.99 -4.13 11.27
N TYR A 133 14.06 -2.81 11.03
CA TYR A 133 15.29 -2.14 10.64
C TYR A 133 16.37 -2.19 11.74
N TYR A 134 15.98 -1.98 13.00
CA TYR A 134 16.92 -1.97 14.12
C TYR A 134 17.65 -3.32 14.31
N PRO A 135 16.97 -4.47 14.38
CA PRO A 135 17.62 -5.79 14.43
C PRO A 135 18.55 -6.06 13.25
N ILE A 136 18.15 -5.71 12.02
CA ILE A 136 18.97 -5.95 10.82
C ILE A 136 20.27 -5.15 10.89
N PHE A 137 20.19 -3.88 11.30
CA PHE A 137 21.37 -3.03 11.45
C PHE A 137 22.34 -3.58 12.49
N LEU A 138 21.84 -4.01 13.65
CA LEU A 138 22.66 -4.58 14.72
C LEU A 138 23.31 -5.92 14.31
N LEU A 139 22.55 -6.80 13.67
CA LEU A 139 23.06 -8.08 13.17
C LEU A 139 24.11 -7.88 12.08
N SER A 140 23.87 -6.96 11.14
CA SER A 140 24.81 -6.64 10.07
C SER A 140 26.14 -6.11 10.61
N THR A 141 26.08 -5.15 11.55
CA THR A 141 27.30 -4.57 12.15
C THR A 141 28.06 -5.59 12.98
N SER A 142 27.35 -6.41 13.76
CA SER A 142 27.95 -7.52 14.53
C SER A 142 28.61 -8.56 13.63
N PHE A 143 27.99 -8.91 12.51
CA PHE A 143 28.53 -9.86 11.54
C PHE A 143 29.79 -9.31 10.85
N VAL A 144 29.80 -8.04 10.46
CA VAL A 144 30.99 -7.39 9.89
C VAL A 144 32.14 -7.37 10.89
N ALA A 145 31.88 -7.01 12.16
CA ALA A 145 32.90 -7.04 13.21
C ALA A 145 33.46 -8.46 13.41
N PHE A 146 32.60 -9.47 13.45
CA PHE A 146 32.99 -10.87 13.55
C PHE A 146 33.92 -11.31 12.41
N LEU A 147 33.60 -10.93 11.17
CA LEU A 147 34.43 -11.24 10.00
C LEU A 147 35.82 -10.59 10.07
N ILE A 148 35.90 -9.34 10.53
CA ILE A 148 37.19 -8.62 10.69
C ILE A 148 38.07 -9.34 11.71
N ILE A 149 37.50 -9.65 12.87
CA ILE A 149 38.22 -10.38 13.94
C ILE A 149 38.67 -11.74 13.43
N SER A 150 37.77 -12.54 12.85
CA SER A 150 38.08 -13.86 12.32
C SER A 150 39.22 -13.83 11.28
N LYS A 151 39.17 -12.89 10.33
CA LYS A 151 40.20 -12.77 9.29
C LYS A 151 41.56 -12.28 9.81
N GLN A 152 41.61 -11.36 10.77
CA GLN A 152 42.88 -10.76 11.19
C GLN A 152 43.51 -11.45 12.41
N VAL A 153 42.69 -11.97 13.32
CA VAL A 153 43.14 -12.44 14.64
C VAL A 153 43.55 -13.92 14.59
N ILE A 154 42.78 -14.77 13.92
CA ILE A 154 43.08 -16.21 13.76
C ILE A 154 44.47 -16.47 13.13
N PRO A 155 44.87 -15.83 12.00
CA PRO A 155 46.20 -16.09 11.42
C PRO A 155 47.34 -15.62 12.33
N LYS A 156 47.14 -14.53 13.09
CA LYS A 156 48.14 -14.04 14.04
C LYS A 156 48.36 -15.02 15.19
N PHE A 157 47.30 -15.65 15.69
CA PHE A 157 47.42 -16.68 16.71
C PHE A 157 48.16 -17.93 16.21
N LEU A 158 47.85 -18.39 14.99
CA LEU A 158 48.54 -19.53 14.37
C LEU A 158 50.03 -19.26 14.15
N PHE A 159 50.37 -18.04 13.73
CA PHE A 159 51.76 -17.64 13.54
C PHE A 159 52.55 -17.61 14.87
N TYR A 160 51.95 -17.09 15.94
CA TYR A 160 52.62 -16.99 17.24
C TYR A 160 52.85 -18.37 17.88
N SER A 161 51.86 -19.26 17.85
CA SER A 161 52.00 -20.61 18.41
C SER A 161 53.05 -21.44 17.68
N GLY A 162 53.15 -21.33 16.35
CA GLY A 162 54.18 -22.03 15.56
C GLY A 162 55.61 -21.61 15.89
N ASN A 163 55.82 -20.32 16.18
CA ASN A 163 57.16 -19.78 16.48
C ASN A 163 57.69 -20.22 17.86
N LEU A 164 56.81 -20.48 18.83
CA LEU A 164 57.18 -20.96 20.16
C LEU A 164 57.66 -22.43 20.15
N ILE A 165 57.05 -23.28 19.31
CA ILE A 165 57.40 -24.71 19.21
C ILE A 165 58.82 -24.88 18.64
N LEU A 166 59.19 -24.11 17.60
CA LEU A 166 60.53 -24.16 17.02
C LEU A 166 61.63 -23.67 17.97
N LYS A 167 61.32 -22.72 18.87
CA LYS A 167 62.29 -22.20 19.85
C LYS A 167 62.56 -23.19 20.99
N SER A 168 61.60 -24.05 21.33
CA SER A 168 61.78 -25.11 22.34
C SER A 168 62.52 -26.34 21.81
N CYS A 169 62.52 -26.59 20.50
CA CYS A 169 63.21 -27.72 19.87
C CYS A 169 64.69 -27.42 19.51
N ARG A 170 65.13 -26.16 19.67
CA ARG A 170 66.49 -25.69 19.39
C ARG A 170 67.37 -25.57 20.65
N LYS A 171 66.89 -26.03 21.80
CA LYS A 171 67.58 -26.02 23.09
C LYS A 171 67.70 -27.46 23.58
#